data_AF-A0A1A6B9Y5-F1
#
_entry.id   AF-A0A1A6B9Y5-F1
#
_cell.length_a   1.000
_cell.length_b   1.000
_cell.length_c   1.000
_cell.angle_alpha   90.00
_cell.angle_beta   90.00
_cell.angle_gamma   90.00
#
_symmetry.space_group_name_H-M   'P 1'
#
loop_
_entity.id
_entity.type
_entity.pdbx_description
1 polymer ?
#
loop_
_entity_poly.entity_id
_entity_poly.type
_entity_poly.pdbx_seq_one_letter_code
_entity_poly.pdbx_strand_id
1 'polypeptide(L)'
;MSTDLAPRRRSEKSRTAIVAATRELLLERGFDGLTIEAVAARAGVGKQTIYRWWRSRPALVADVMLEDADRILASMNHTDDLAADLVEWVGKLAATLTSDRGSAMLRILTAAGMEHEDTAVKLRAGFSKPLHDSVRTRLVAADIAETTAESAADAILGGVVYPILSDAQGYSPERAEHTTRLIVESLTRS
;
A
#
# COMPACT_ATOMS: atom_id res chain seq x y z
N MET A 1 -7.08 42.95 -11.44
CA MET A 1 -6.59 41.83 -10.60
C MET A 1 -7.14 40.49 -11.12
N SER A 2 -6.61 39.95 -12.22
CA SER A 2 -6.98 38.61 -12.72
C SER A 2 -5.93 38.12 -13.73
N THR A 3 -4.86 37.44 -13.29
CA THR A 3 -3.91 36.82 -14.25
C THR A 3 -3.11 35.60 -13.75
N ASP A 4 -3.33 35.08 -12.53
CA ASP A 4 -2.50 33.98 -11.99
C ASP A 4 -3.20 32.60 -11.89
N LEU A 5 -4.46 32.50 -12.31
CA LEU A 5 -5.24 31.25 -12.16
C LEU A 5 -5.13 30.28 -13.36
N ALA A 6 -4.85 30.78 -14.56
CA ALA A 6 -4.82 29.96 -15.78
C ALA A 6 -3.62 28.97 -15.85
N PRO A 7 -2.38 29.36 -15.47
CA PRO A 7 -1.23 28.44 -15.49
C PRO A 7 -1.39 27.29 -14.48
N ARG A 8 -1.86 27.60 -13.26
CA ARG A 8 -2.11 26.60 -12.20
C ARG A 8 -3.20 25.61 -12.62
N ARG A 9 -4.30 26.08 -13.21
CA ARG A 9 -5.41 25.22 -13.68
C ARG A 9 -4.99 24.27 -14.81
N ARG A 10 -4.14 24.74 -15.74
CA ARG A 10 -3.58 23.89 -16.81
C ARG A 10 -2.60 22.86 -16.24
N SER A 11 -1.80 23.25 -15.24
CA SER A 11 -0.86 22.38 -14.54
C SER A 11 -1.59 21.22 -13.83
N GLU A 12 -2.66 21.51 -13.09
CA GLU A 12 -3.47 20.47 -12.42
C GLU A 12 -4.20 19.54 -13.40
N LYS A 13 -4.71 20.07 -14.52
CA LYS A 13 -5.29 19.22 -15.57
C LYS A 13 -4.27 18.21 -16.12
N SER A 14 -3.03 18.66 -16.36
CA SER A 14 -1.95 17.76 -16.79
C SER A 14 -1.60 16.73 -15.72
N ARG A 15 -1.52 17.13 -14.44
CA ARG A 15 -1.26 16.20 -13.32
C ARG A 15 -2.32 15.10 -13.27
N THR A 16 -3.59 15.48 -13.32
CA THR A 16 -4.73 14.55 -13.30
C THR A 16 -4.69 13.57 -14.48
N ALA A 17 -4.39 14.07 -15.69
CA ALA A 17 -4.26 13.23 -16.88
C ALA A 17 -3.10 12.22 -16.77
N ILE A 18 -1.98 12.63 -16.18
CA ILE A 18 -0.82 11.75 -15.95
C ILE A 18 -1.17 10.63 -14.96
N VAL A 19 -1.83 10.97 -13.85
CA VAL A 19 -2.29 10.00 -12.84
C VAL A 19 -3.25 8.98 -13.44
N ALA A 20 -4.28 9.45 -14.16
CA ALA A 20 -5.25 8.57 -14.83
C ALA A 20 -4.58 7.65 -15.85
N ALA A 21 -3.73 8.19 -16.72
CA ALA A 21 -2.98 7.42 -17.71
C ALA A 21 -2.10 6.34 -17.05
N THR A 22 -1.43 6.68 -15.95
CA THR A 22 -0.57 5.76 -15.21
C THR A 22 -1.38 4.62 -14.62
N ARG A 23 -2.53 4.93 -14.01
CA ARG A 23 -3.45 3.94 -13.43
C ARG A 23 -3.96 2.95 -14.48
N GLU A 24 -4.40 3.43 -15.63
CA GLU A 24 -4.85 2.58 -16.74
C GLU A 24 -3.73 1.71 -17.29
N LEU A 25 -2.54 2.28 -17.50
CA LEU A 25 -1.38 1.51 -17.99
C LEU A 25 -0.95 0.42 -17.00
N LEU A 26 -0.99 0.70 -15.70
CA LEU A 26 -0.70 -0.29 -14.66
C LEU A 26 -1.73 -1.43 -14.66
N LEU A 27 -3.00 -1.12 -14.93
CA LEU A 27 -4.06 -2.11 -15.11
C LEU A 27 -3.87 -2.96 -16.36
N GLU A 28 -3.49 -2.35 -17.48
CA GLU A 28 -3.36 -3.03 -18.78
C GLU A 28 -2.08 -3.86 -18.91
N ARG A 29 -0.97 -3.38 -18.36
CA ARG A 29 0.39 -3.88 -18.67
C ARG A 29 1.21 -4.25 -17.45
N GLY A 30 0.69 -4.02 -16.25
CA GLY A 30 1.47 -4.13 -15.02
C GLY A 30 2.60 -3.10 -14.96
N PHE A 31 3.49 -3.27 -13.97
CA PHE A 31 4.60 -2.35 -13.75
C PHE A 31 5.72 -2.46 -14.78
N ASP A 32 6.09 -3.69 -15.13
CA ASP A 32 7.23 -3.93 -16.03
C ASP A 32 6.93 -3.37 -17.43
N GLY A 33 5.66 -3.37 -17.83
CA GLY A 33 5.18 -2.76 -19.07
C GLY A 33 4.91 -1.25 -19.01
N LEU A 34 5.08 -0.61 -17.83
CA LEU A 34 4.88 0.83 -17.67
C LEU A 34 6.16 1.62 -18.01
N THR A 35 6.06 2.53 -18.96
CA THR A 35 7.15 3.47 -19.31
C THR A 35 6.68 4.92 -19.22
N ILE A 36 7.60 5.84 -18.93
CA ILE A 36 7.29 7.29 -18.89
C ILE A 36 6.84 7.78 -20.28
N GLU A 37 7.38 7.20 -21.34
CA GLU A 37 6.97 7.39 -22.73
C GLU A 37 5.50 7.04 -22.94
N ALA A 38 5.08 5.86 -22.50
CA ALA A 38 3.71 5.39 -22.64
C ALA A 38 2.74 6.27 -21.85
N VAL A 39 3.12 6.66 -20.63
CA VAL A 39 2.33 7.58 -19.80
C VAL A 39 2.19 8.94 -20.47
N ALA A 40 3.29 9.50 -20.97
CA ALA A 40 3.31 10.79 -21.66
C ALA A 40 2.40 10.78 -22.90
N ALA A 41 2.51 9.74 -23.73
CA ALA A 41 1.70 9.56 -24.92
C ALA A 41 0.19 9.45 -24.58
N ARG A 42 -0.15 8.63 -23.58
CA ARG A 42 -1.53 8.43 -23.11
C ARG A 42 -2.13 9.71 -22.53
N ALA A 43 -1.39 10.41 -21.69
CA ALA A 43 -1.84 11.64 -21.04
C ALA A 43 -1.84 12.86 -21.98
N GLY A 44 -1.28 12.74 -23.19
CA GLY A 44 -1.16 13.85 -24.13
C GLY A 44 -0.23 14.96 -23.65
N VAL A 45 0.84 14.61 -22.92
CA VAL A 45 1.81 15.57 -22.35
C VAL A 45 3.25 15.22 -22.75
N GLY A 46 4.17 16.17 -22.65
CA GLY A 46 5.60 15.89 -22.80
C GLY A 46 6.22 15.28 -21.54
N LYS A 47 7.27 14.46 -21.67
CA LYS A 47 7.99 13.84 -20.54
C LYS A 47 8.43 14.83 -19.47
N GLN A 48 8.90 16.01 -19.88
CA GLN A 48 9.29 17.09 -18.94
C GLN A 48 8.13 17.57 -18.07
N THR A 49 6.88 17.47 -18.55
CA THR A 49 5.71 17.77 -17.73
C THR A 49 5.55 16.74 -16.62
N ILE A 50 5.85 15.46 -16.88
CA ILE A 50 5.84 14.40 -15.86
C ILE A 50 6.96 14.63 -14.85
N TYR A 51 8.19 14.84 -15.33
CA TYR A 51 9.36 15.03 -14.45
C TYR A 51 9.29 16.28 -13.57
N ARG A 52 8.48 17.28 -13.95
CA ARG A 52 8.18 18.44 -13.11
C ARG A 52 7.48 18.05 -11.80
N TRP A 53 6.69 16.99 -11.82
CA TRP A 53 5.91 16.51 -10.68
C TRP A 53 6.57 15.32 -9.99
N TRP A 54 7.10 14.37 -10.77
CA TRP A 54 7.65 13.11 -10.26
C TRP A 54 9.07 12.91 -10.77
N ARG A 55 10.04 12.84 -9.85
CA ARG A 55 11.47 12.71 -10.17
C ARG A 55 11.83 11.37 -10.82
N SER A 56 10.99 10.35 -10.64
CA SER A 56 11.22 9.00 -11.17
C SER A 56 9.90 8.28 -11.48
N ARG A 57 9.97 7.23 -12.31
CA ARG A 57 8.83 6.35 -12.59
C ARG A 57 8.26 5.73 -11.30
N PRO A 58 9.08 5.21 -10.36
CA PRO A 58 8.55 4.67 -9.10
C PRO A 58 7.86 5.73 -8.23
N ALA A 59 8.36 6.98 -8.20
CA ALA A 59 7.70 8.07 -7.48
C ALA A 59 6.30 8.41 -8.05
N LEU A 60 6.15 8.38 -9.38
CA LEU A 60 4.85 8.53 -10.03
C LEU A 60 3.90 7.38 -9.66
N VAL A 61 4.38 6.14 -9.73
CA VAL A 61 3.54 4.98 -9.38
C VAL A 61 3.15 5.00 -7.90
N ALA A 62 4.07 5.37 -7.00
CA ALA A 62 3.81 5.53 -5.58
C ALA A 62 2.67 6.52 -5.31
N ASP A 63 2.73 7.72 -5.89
CA ASP A 63 1.68 8.74 -5.72
C ASP A 63 0.33 8.25 -6.28
N VAL A 64 0.31 7.59 -7.45
CA VAL A 64 -0.91 7.03 -8.04
C VAL A 64 -1.52 5.93 -7.16
N MET A 65 -0.68 5.09 -6.56
CA MET A 65 -1.13 4.04 -5.64
C MET A 65 -1.63 4.61 -4.32
N LEU A 66 -1.01 5.66 -3.81
CA LEU A 66 -1.46 6.33 -2.58
C LEU A 66 -2.87 6.92 -2.73
N GLU A 67 -3.27 7.37 -3.93
CA GLU A 67 -4.66 7.77 -4.20
C GLU A 67 -5.66 6.60 -4.13
N ASP A 68 -5.18 5.36 -4.21
CA ASP A 68 -5.97 4.13 -4.08
C ASP A 68 -5.82 3.45 -2.72
N ALA A 69 -5.06 4.02 -1.78
CA ALA A 69 -4.76 3.39 -0.50
C ALA A 69 -6.03 2.99 0.26
N ASP A 70 -7.06 3.84 0.25
CA ASP A 70 -8.35 3.57 0.91
C ASP A 70 -9.04 2.29 0.42
N ARG A 71 -8.75 1.85 -0.82
CA ARG A 71 -9.30 0.59 -1.36
C ARG A 71 -8.54 -0.64 -0.90
N ILE A 72 -7.30 -0.46 -0.45
CA ILE A 72 -6.38 -1.53 -0.03
C ILE A 72 -6.44 -1.70 1.49
N LEU A 73 -6.64 -0.60 2.22
CA LEU A 73 -6.76 -0.59 3.66
C LEU A 73 -8.13 -1.15 4.07
N ALA A 74 -8.17 -2.46 4.38
CA ALA A 74 -9.35 -3.10 4.91
C ALA A 74 -9.71 -2.52 6.29
N SER A 75 -10.99 -2.28 6.54
CA SER A 75 -11.47 -1.91 7.86
C SER A 75 -11.36 -3.10 8.82
N MET A 76 -10.96 -2.84 10.06
CA MET A 76 -10.90 -3.84 11.12
C MET A 76 -12.23 -3.88 11.88
N ASN A 77 -12.70 -5.09 12.17
CA ASN A 77 -13.85 -5.30 13.04
C ASN A 77 -13.43 -5.12 14.51
N HIS A 78 -14.40 -4.74 15.34
CA HIS A 78 -14.23 -4.55 16.79
C HIS A 78 -15.32 -5.32 17.53
N THR A 79 -15.26 -6.64 17.45
CA THR A 79 -16.15 -7.56 18.18
C THR A 79 -15.51 -7.97 19.51
N ASP A 80 -16.22 -8.77 20.30
CA ASP A 80 -15.68 -9.33 21.55
C ASP A 80 -14.63 -10.43 21.31
N ASP A 81 -14.46 -10.90 20.07
CA ASP A 81 -13.46 -11.90 19.69
C ASP A 81 -12.28 -11.26 18.96
N LEU A 82 -11.24 -10.91 19.73
CA LEU A 82 -9.99 -10.34 19.22
C LEU A 82 -9.32 -11.23 18.17
N ALA A 83 -9.32 -12.54 18.37
CA ALA A 83 -8.67 -13.47 17.46
C ALA A 83 -9.41 -13.49 16.13
N ALA A 84 -10.75 -13.59 16.15
CA ALA A 84 -11.56 -13.56 14.96
C ALA A 84 -11.39 -12.25 14.16
N ASP A 85 -11.41 -11.10 14.84
CA ASP A 85 -11.25 -9.79 14.19
C ASP A 85 -9.92 -9.68 13.44
N LEU A 86 -8.81 -10.04 14.09
CA LEU A 86 -7.47 -9.96 13.49
C LEU A 86 -7.25 -11.02 12.40
N VAL A 87 -7.80 -12.22 12.58
CA VAL A 87 -7.74 -13.31 11.59
C VAL A 87 -8.51 -12.91 10.32
N GLU A 88 -9.74 -12.42 10.44
CA GLU A 88 -10.53 -11.98 9.29
C GLU A 88 -9.84 -10.82 8.55
N TRP A 89 -9.32 -9.85 9.31
CA TRP A 89 -8.62 -8.71 8.75
C TRP A 89 -7.35 -9.11 7.99
N VAL A 90 -6.51 -9.97 8.59
CA VAL A 90 -5.27 -10.42 7.95
C VAL A 90 -5.57 -11.31 6.73
N GLY A 91 -6.63 -12.11 6.76
CA GLY A 91 -7.06 -12.95 5.64
C GLY A 91 -7.45 -12.09 4.43
N LYS A 92 -8.22 -11.02 4.64
CA LYS A 92 -8.57 -10.04 3.58
C LYS A 92 -7.34 -9.33 3.03
N LEU A 93 -6.41 -8.92 3.90
CA LEU A 93 -5.16 -8.29 3.49
C LEU A 93 -4.31 -9.25 2.65
N ALA A 94 -4.12 -10.48 3.12
CA ALA A 94 -3.38 -11.52 2.42
C ALA A 94 -3.99 -11.81 1.05
N ALA A 95 -5.31 -12.05 0.97
CA ALA A 95 -6.00 -12.30 -0.29
C ALA A 95 -5.83 -11.15 -1.30
N THR A 96 -5.86 -9.90 -0.81
CA THR A 96 -5.61 -8.71 -1.63
C THR A 96 -4.19 -8.70 -2.16
N LEU A 97 -3.20 -8.95 -1.30
CA LEU A 97 -1.78 -8.91 -1.63
C LEU A 97 -1.27 -10.13 -2.42
N THR A 98 -1.98 -11.26 -2.40
CA THR A 98 -1.68 -12.45 -3.22
C THR A 98 -2.32 -12.41 -4.60
N SER A 99 -3.22 -11.45 -4.87
CA SER A 99 -3.71 -11.23 -6.24
C SER A 99 -2.57 -10.81 -7.19
N ASP A 100 -2.70 -11.06 -8.49
CA ASP A 100 -1.72 -10.63 -9.49
C ASP A 100 -1.42 -9.12 -9.38
N ARG A 101 -2.47 -8.32 -9.20
CA ARG A 101 -2.36 -6.87 -9.02
C ARG A 101 -1.72 -6.51 -7.69
N GLY A 102 -2.16 -7.12 -6.58
CA GLY A 102 -1.68 -6.80 -5.24
C GLY A 102 -0.23 -7.15 -5.02
N SER A 103 0.21 -8.32 -5.50
CA SER A 103 1.60 -8.78 -5.38
C SER A 103 2.54 -7.97 -6.26
N ALA A 104 2.11 -7.59 -7.47
CA ALA A 104 2.83 -6.65 -8.30
C ALA A 104 2.95 -5.29 -7.60
N MET A 105 1.85 -4.76 -7.10
CA MET A 105 1.82 -3.49 -6.36
C MET A 105 2.76 -3.49 -5.15
N LEU A 106 2.71 -4.54 -4.31
CA LEU A 106 3.59 -4.64 -3.14
C LEU A 106 5.07 -4.58 -3.54
N ARG A 107 5.48 -5.33 -4.57
CA ARG A 107 6.86 -5.30 -5.09
C ARG A 107 7.27 -3.90 -5.55
N ILE A 108 6.38 -3.18 -6.24
CA ILE A 108 6.64 -1.82 -6.71
C ILE A 108 6.85 -0.87 -5.53
N LEU A 109 5.95 -0.91 -4.54
CA LEU A 109 6.02 -0.04 -3.38
C LEU A 109 7.30 -0.28 -2.60
N THR A 110 7.70 -1.55 -2.44
CA THR A 110 8.98 -1.93 -1.83
C THR A 110 10.16 -1.38 -2.62
N ALA A 111 10.22 -1.62 -3.94
CA ALA A 111 11.31 -1.12 -4.78
C ALA A 111 11.40 0.42 -4.77
N ALA A 112 10.27 1.11 -4.91
CA ALA A 112 10.19 2.57 -4.88
C ALA A 112 10.69 3.16 -3.55
N GLY A 113 10.38 2.50 -2.43
CA GLY A 113 10.87 2.89 -1.10
C GLY A 113 12.37 2.64 -0.92
N MET A 114 12.94 1.62 -1.56
CA MET A 114 14.38 1.34 -1.48
C MET A 114 15.23 2.33 -2.30
N GLU A 115 14.67 2.90 -3.38
CA GLU A 115 15.40 3.84 -4.24
C GLU A 115 15.46 5.28 -3.70
N HIS A 116 14.41 5.73 -3.00
CA HIS A 116 14.28 7.12 -2.57
C HIS A 116 13.65 7.24 -1.18
N GLU A 117 14.39 7.83 -0.23
CA GLU A 117 13.95 8.00 1.15
C GLU A 117 12.64 8.80 1.27
N ASP A 118 12.48 9.91 0.53
CA ASP A 118 11.24 10.69 0.52
C ASP A 118 10.03 9.85 0.05
N THR A 119 10.24 8.92 -0.88
CA THR A 119 9.20 8.01 -1.35
C THR A 119 8.89 6.96 -0.28
N ALA A 120 9.92 6.43 0.38
CA ALA A 120 9.75 5.50 1.51
C ALA A 120 8.90 6.11 2.63
N VAL A 121 9.15 7.38 2.98
CA VAL A 121 8.39 8.10 4.01
C VAL A 121 6.93 8.23 3.62
N LYS A 122 6.64 8.65 2.38
CA LYS A 122 5.26 8.76 1.87
C LYS A 122 4.54 7.42 1.85
N LEU A 123 5.20 6.38 1.34
CA LEU A 123 4.63 5.04 1.24
C LEU A 123 4.38 4.43 2.63
N ARG A 124 5.30 4.64 3.58
CA ARG A 124 5.10 4.25 4.97
C ARG A 124 3.88 4.96 5.55
N ALA A 125 3.75 6.28 5.35
CA ALA A 125 2.64 7.05 5.89
C ALA A 125 1.28 6.65 5.30
N GLY A 126 1.21 6.30 4.01
CA GLY A 126 -0.05 5.95 3.35
C GLY A 126 -0.43 4.47 3.37
N PHE A 127 0.53 3.55 3.56
CA PHE A 127 0.26 2.11 3.56
C PHE A 127 0.69 1.42 4.85
N SER A 128 1.99 1.41 5.15
CA SER A 128 2.52 0.60 6.26
C SER A 128 2.01 1.05 7.62
N LYS A 129 1.98 2.37 7.87
CA LYS A 129 1.55 2.93 9.15
C LYS A 129 0.06 2.70 9.42
N PRO A 130 -0.89 2.97 8.49
CA PRO A 130 -2.30 2.67 8.72
C PRO A 130 -2.60 1.19 9.00
N LEU A 131 -1.93 0.27 8.29
CA LEU A 131 -2.06 -1.17 8.55
C LEU A 131 -1.53 -1.54 9.94
N HIS A 132 -0.36 -1.00 10.31
CA HIS A 132 0.25 -1.23 11.62
C HIS A 132 -0.61 -0.68 12.75
N ASP A 133 -1.04 0.58 12.62
CA ASP A 133 -1.88 1.26 13.61
C ASP A 133 -3.22 0.55 13.79
N SER A 134 -3.79 -0.06 12.75
CA SER A 134 -5.03 -0.83 12.86
C SER A 134 -4.86 -2.04 13.80
N VAL A 135 -3.81 -2.85 13.59
CA VAL A 135 -3.51 -4.01 14.44
C VAL A 135 -3.15 -3.57 15.86
N ARG A 136 -2.25 -2.58 15.99
CA ARG A 136 -1.82 -2.02 17.28
C ARG A 136 -3.01 -1.51 18.09
N THR A 137 -3.85 -0.68 17.49
CA THR A 137 -5.04 -0.10 18.16
C THR A 137 -6.01 -1.18 18.61
N ARG A 138 -6.21 -2.23 17.80
CA ARG A 138 -7.10 -3.34 18.16
C ARG A 138 -6.58 -4.17 19.33
N LEU A 139 -5.27 -4.37 19.41
CA LEU A 139 -4.61 -5.06 20.53
C LEU A 139 -4.66 -4.22 21.81
N VAL A 140 -4.37 -2.92 21.72
CA VAL A 140 -4.48 -2.00 22.87
C VAL A 140 -5.90 -1.92 23.41
N ALA A 141 -6.91 -1.93 22.53
CA ALA A 141 -8.32 -1.99 22.93
C ALA A 141 -8.71 -3.30 23.64
N ALA A 142 -7.86 -4.32 23.58
CA ALA A 142 -8.00 -5.59 24.31
C ALA A 142 -7.03 -5.68 25.51
N ASP A 143 -6.62 -4.53 26.06
CA ASP A 143 -5.73 -4.39 27.22
C ASP A 143 -4.32 -4.99 27.05
N ILE A 144 -3.88 -5.21 25.80
CA ILE A 144 -2.48 -5.58 25.52
C ILE A 144 -1.60 -4.34 25.66
N ALA A 145 -0.50 -4.47 26.41
CA ALA A 145 0.46 -3.38 26.62
C ALA A 145 1.00 -2.83 25.29
N GLU A 146 1.11 -1.50 25.19
CA GLU A 146 1.48 -0.78 23.95
C GLU A 146 2.71 -1.37 23.25
N THR A 147 3.81 -1.60 23.98
CA THR A 147 5.06 -2.16 23.42
C THR A 147 4.90 -3.58 22.88
N THR A 148 3.99 -4.36 23.48
CA THR A 148 3.65 -5.71 23.05
C THR A 148 2.75 -5.64 21.81
N ALA A 149 1.79 -4.72 21.78
CA ALA A 149 0.93 -4.46 20.63
C ALA A 149 1.73 -4.00 19.40
N GLU A 150 2.72 -3.11 19.58
CA GLU A 150 3.64 -2.68 18.51
C GLU A 150 4.41 -3.86 17.92
N SER A 151 5.01 -4.69 18.78
CA SER A 151 5.80 -5.86 18.36
C SER A 151 4.93 -6.92 17.67
N ALA A 152 3.71 -7.14 18.17
CA ALA A 152 2.77 -8.06 17.56
C ALA A 152 2.26 -7.56 16.20
N ALA A 153 2.02 -6.25 16.04
CA ALA A 153 1.65 -5.66 14.76
C ALA A 153 2.77 -5.83 13.72
N ASP A 154 4.03 -5.62 14.11
CA ASP A 154 5.19 -5.88 13.25
C ASP A 154 5.28 -7.37 12.84
N ALA A 155 5.08 -8.29 13.79
CA ALA A 155 5.14 -9.72 13.52
C ALA A 155 4.00 -10.19 12.60
N ILE A 156 2.77 -9.72 12.82
CA ILE A 156 1.61 -10.06 11.99
C ILE A 156 1.79 -9.54 10.56
N LEU A 157 2.12 -8.25 10.40
CA LEU A 157 2.31 -7.65 9.08
C LEU A 157 3.55 -8.20 8.37
N GLY A 158 4.65 -8.40 9.08
CA GLY A 158 5.85 -9.04 8.56
C GLY A 158 5.58 -10.46 8.09
N GLY A 159 4.78 -11.22 8.84
CA GLY A 159 4.33 -12.57 8.51
C GLY A 159 3.45 -12.66 7.24
N VAL A 160 2.95 -11.53 6.74
CA VAL A 160 2.24 -11.41 5.46
C VAL A 160 3.15 -10.88 4.36
N VAL A 161 3.80 -9.74 4.61
CA VAL A 161 4.56 -9.01 3.59
C VAL A 161 5.81 -9.76 3.17
N TYR A 162 6.59 -10.31 4.11
CA TYR A 162 7.85 -10.98 3.78
C TYR A 162 7.63 -12.24 2.91
N PRO A 163 6.71 -13.16 3.25
CA PRO A 163 6.47 -14.34 2.41
C PRO A 163 5.97 -13.98 1.02
N ILE A 164 5.09 -12.98 0.87
CA ILE A 164 4.58 -12.58 -0.45
C ILE A 164 5.69 -11.98 -1.32
N LEU A 165 6.59 -11.18 -0.73
CA LEU A 165 7.76 -10.65 -1.45
C LEU A 165 8.76 -11.74 -1.85
N SER A 166 8.84 -12.82 -1.06
CA SER A 166 9.78 -13.93 -1.29
C SER A 166 9.23 -14.97 -2.27
N ASP A 167 7.95 -15.34 -2.13
CA ASP A 167 7.22 -16.29 -2.96
C ASP A 167 5.70 -16.04 -2.84
N ALA A 168 5.19 -15.15 -3.70
CA ALA A 168 3.77 -14.81 -3.72
C ALA A 168 2.86 -16.00 -4.07
N GLN A 169 3.34 -16.97 -4.86
CA GLN A 169 2.52 -18.10 -5.32
C GLN A 169 2.42 -19.21 -4.26
N GLY A 170 3.41 -19.29 -3.37
CA GLY A 170 3.43 -20.21 -2.23
C GLY A 170 2.80 -19.68 -0.95
N TYR A 171 2.33 -18.43 -0.92
CA TYR A 171 1.65 -17.84 0.24
C TYR A 171 0.13 -17.88 0.10
N SER A 172 -0.57 -18.19 1.19
CA SER A 172 -2.03 -18.28 1.20
C SER A 172 -2.65 -17.49 2.36
N PRO A 173 -3.91 -17.03 2.22
CA PRO A 173 -4.65 -16.40 3.32
C PRO A 173 -4.71 -17.27 4.58
N GLU A 174 -4.89 -18.58 4.45
CA GLU A 174 -4.97 -19.51 5.59
C GLU A 174 -3.68 -19.55 6.41
N ARG A 175 -2.52 -19.38 5.74
CA ARG A 175 -1.22 -19.28 6.42
C ARG A 175 -1.09 -17.96 7.20
N ALA A 176 -1.60 -16.86 6.66
CA ALA A 176 -1.68 -15.58 7.35
C ALA A 176 -2.56 -15.69 8.60
N GLU A 177 -3.76 -16.24 8.44
CA GLU A 177 -4.73 -16.48 9.51
C GLU A 177 -4.16 -17.37 10.61
N HIS A 178 -3.49 -18.46 10.25
CA HIS A 178 -2.86 -19.36 11.22
C HIS A 178 -1.75 -18.65 12.01
N THR A 179 -0.89 -17.89 11.33
CA THR A 179 0.21 -17.15 11.97
C THR A 179 -0.34 -16.12 12.97
N THR A 180 -1.35 -15.35 12.55
CA THR A 180 -2.00 -14.35 13.42
C THR A 180 -2.66 -15.01 14.62
N ARG A 181 -3.35 -16.15 14.43
CA ARG A 181 -3.96 -16.89 15.54
C ARG A 181 -2.93 -17.32 16.58
N LEU A 182 -1.79 -17.87 16.15
CA LEU A 182 -0.70 -18.26 17.06
C LEU A 182 -0.17 -17.07 17.86
N ILE A 183 0.00 -15.91 17.22
CA ILE A 183 0.44 -14.69 17.89
C ILE A 183 -0.59 -14.25 18.93
N VAL A 184 -1.87 -14.10 18.56
CA VAL A 184 -2.93 -13.64 19.49
C VAL A 184 -3.12 -14.59 20.67
N GLU A 185 -3.11 -15.91 20.45
CA GLU A 185 -3.19 -16.88 21.53
C GLU A 185 -1.99 -16.84 22.48
N SER A 186 -0.81 -16.40 22.01
CA SER A 186 0.36 -16.22 22.88
C SER A 186 0.22 -15.00 23.80
N LEU A 187 -0.46 -13.95 23.32
CA LEU A 187 -0.66 -12.71 24.06
C LEU A 187 -1.73 -12.82 25.15
N THR A 188 -2.72 -13.68 24.93
CA THR A 188 -3.88 -13.87 25.83
C THR A 188 -3.68 -14.98 26.87
N ARG A 189 -2.57 -15.73 26.78
CA ARG A 189 -2.21 -16.80 27.73
C ARG A 189 -1.38 -16.32 28.94
N SER A 190 -1.00 -15.04 28.98
CA SER A 190 -0.27 -14.42 30.11
C SER A 190 -1.21 -13.65 31.02
#